data_AF-A0A100WLC1-F1
#
_entry.id   AF-A0A100WLC1-F1
#
_cell.length_a   1.000
_cell.length_b   1.000
_cell.length_c   1.000
_cell.angle_alpha   90.00
_cell.angle_beta   90.00
_cell.angle_gamma   90.00
#
_symmetry.space_group_name_H-M   'P 1'
#
loop_
_entity.id
_entity.type
_entity.pdbx_description
1 polymer ?
#
loop_
_entity_poly.entity_id
_entity_poly.type
_entity_poly.pdbx_seq_one_letter_code
_entity_poly.pdbx_strand_id
1 'polypeptide(L)'
;MYILDAAHPIEELAPMRQLFRDEKTLQDFIWKHHDWFPDLRRLGLHEFQEQAVLDSGRRVDLLCKKRASQQLVGIELKVREPDDRAAGQLQQYLDDLDSHAKNHGYDSAHLIVISGQPDQSVRYRVEQYAASRGLTVTFLLYRVHMELVAHP
;
A
#
# COMPACT_ATOMS: atom_id res chain seq x y z
N MET A 1 -10.99 27.76 2.47
CA MET A 1 -10.47 26.39 2.59
C MET A 1 -8.95 26.52 2.59
N TYR A 2 -8.35 26.53 3.78
CA TYR A 2 -6.91 26.80 3.95
C TYR A 2 -6.18 25.47 4.03
N ILE A 3 -5.68 25.03 2.90
CA ILE A 3 -4.61 24.03 2.81
C ILE A 3 -3.36 24.90 2.66
N LEU A 4 -2.37 24.79 3.54
CA LEU A 4 -1.18 25.66 3.70
C LEU A 4 -1.29 26.76 4.77
N ASP A 5 -1.57 26.41 6.03
CA ASP A 5 -1.20 27.24 7.19
C ASP A 5 -0.08 26.54 7.98
N ALA A 6 1.09 27.17 8.07
CA ALA A 6 2.24 26.66 8.82
C ALA A 6 2.08 26.77 10.35
N ALA A 7 1.09 27.54 10.83
CA ALA A 7 0.78 27.67 12.25
C ALA A 7 -0.14 26.56 12.78
N HIS A 8 -0.78 25.77 11.90
CA HIS A 8 -1.75 24.73 12.26
C HIS A 8 -1.45 23.39 11.56
N PRO A 9 -0.37 22.68 11.96
CA PRO A 9 -0.08 21.35 11.44
C PRO A 9 -1.17 20.34 11.87
N ILE A 10 -1.66 19.52 10.94
CA ILE A 10 -2.50 18.36 11.26
C ILE A 10 -1.56 17.25 11.72
N GLU A 11 -1.72 16.79 12.98
CA GLU A 11 -0.81 15.86 13.69
C GLU A 11 -0.52 14.53 12.98
N GLU A 12 -1.26 14.19 11.92
CA GLU A 12 -1.13 12.92 11.20
C GLU A 12 -0.58 13.02 9.78
N LEU A 13 -0.49 14.21 9.19
CA LEU A 13 0.03 14.39 7.84
C LEU A 13 1.55 14.53 7.84
N ALA A 14 2.25 13.69 7.07
CA ALA A 14 3.65 13.94 6.78
C ALA A 14 3.75 15.21 5.90
N PRO A 15 4.52 16.25 6.27
CA PRO A 15 4.80 17.37 5.39
C PRO A 15 5.34 16.88 4.03
N MET A 16 4.97 17.49 2.91
CA MET A 16 5.43 17.05 1.57
C MET A 16 6.96 16.87 1.45
N ARG A 17 7.75 17.65 2.21
CA ARG A 17 9.22 17.54 2.30
C ARG A 17 9.73 16.25 2.99
N GLN A 18 8.83 15.45 3.55
CA GLN A 18 9.10 14.18 4.27
C GLN A 18 8.48 12.97 3.56
N LEU A 19 8.05 13.14 2.30
CA LEU A 19 7.57 12.06 1.44
C LEU A 19 8.69 11.62 0.50
N PHE A 20 8.58 10.40 -0.03
CA PHE A 20 9.40 10.02 -1.18
C PHE A 20 9.08 10.92 -2.37
N ARG A 21 10.06 11.07 -3.28
CA ARG A 21 9.91 11.96 -4.44
C ARG A 21 8.85 11.48 -5.42
N ASP A 22 8.79 10.16 -5.64
CA ASP A 22 7.94 9.49 -6.62
C ASP A 22 7.67 8.04 -6.20
N GLU A 23 6.63 7.42 -6.76
CA GLU A 23 6.23 6.04 -6.45
C GLU A 23 7.35 5.03 -6.72
N LYS A 24 8.17 5.28 -7.74
CA LYS A 24 9.31 4.40 -8.07
C LYS A 24 10.34 4.36 -6.95
N THR A 25 10.72 5.52 -6.41
CA THR A 25 11.69 5.58 -5.30
C THR A 25 11.12 4.93 -4.04
N LEU A 26 9.82 5.13 -3.77
CA LEU A 26 9.13 4.44 -2.68
C LEU A 26 9.13 2.92 -2.89
N GLN A 27 8.83 2.44 -4.09
CA GLN A 27 8.86 1.02 -4.43
C GLN A 27 10.24 0.42 -4.23
N ASP A 28 11.28 1.04 -4.80
CA ASP A 28 12.66 0.57 -4.65
C ASP A 28 13.05 0.48 -3.16
N PHE A 29 12.58 1.42 -2.33
CA PHE A 29 12.84 1.41 -0.89
C PHE A 29 12.09 0.28 -0.18
N ILE A 30 10.78 0.15 -0.40
CA ILE A 30 9.98 -0.92 0.21
C ILE A 30 10.48 -2.29 -0.24
N TRP A 31 10.81 -2.47 -1.51
CA TRP A 31 11.38 -3.72 -2.01
C TRP A 31 12.67 -4.10 -1.27
N LYS A 32 13.64 -3.19 -1.17
CA LYS A 32 14.94 -3.46 -0.53
C LYS A 32 14.84 -3.64 0.99
N HIS A 33 13.81 -3.05 1.60
CA HIS A 33 13.74 -2.87 3.04
C HIS A 33 12.42 -3.35 3.65
N HIS A 34 11.61 -4.15 2.96
CA HIS A 34 10.32 -4.64 3.49
C HIS A 34 10.49 -5.35 4.84
N ASP A 35 11.61 -6.04 5.01
CA ASP A 35 12.00 -6.70 6.26
C ASP A 35 12.35 -5.74 7.40
N TRP A 36 12.49 -4.43 7.17
CA TRP A 36 12.76 -3.45 8.23
C TRP A 36 11.49 -3.05 8.98
N PHE A 37 10.32 -3.17 8.35
CA PHE A 37 9.05 -2.70 8.90
C PHE A 37 8.39 -3.76 9.79
N PRO A 38 8.24 -3.52 11.11
CA PRO A 38 7.62 -4.50 12.01
C PRO A 38 6.20 -4.90 11.58
N ASP A 39 5.41 -3.95 11.07
CA ASP A 39 4.04 -4.22 10.63
C ASP A 39 4.00 -5.17 9.42
N LEU A 40 4.88 -4.98 8.43
CA LEU A 40 5.00 -5.91 7.30
C LEU A 40 5.55 -7.27 7.74
N ARG A 41 6.56 -7.30 8.63
CA ARG A 41 7.11 -8.57 9.15
C ARG A 41 6.05 -9.39 9.89
N ARG A 42 5.20 -8.75 10.70
CA ARG A 42 4.12 -9.44 11.45
C ARG A 42 3.09 -10.09 10.53
N LEU A 43 2.93 -9.60 9.31
CA LEU A 43 2.04 -10.22 8.32
C LEU A 43 2.60 -11.54 7.75
N GLY A 44 3.88 -11.84 7.96
CA GLY A 44 4.49 -13.10 7.52
C GLY A 44 4.49 -13.24 5.99
N LEU A 45 4.77 -12.15 5.28
CA LEU A 45 4.82 -12.10 3.82
C LEU A 45 6.11 -12.77 3.30
N HIS A 46 6.05 -13.39 2.12
CA HIS A 46 7.18 -14.06 1.46
C HIS A 46 6.96 -14.19 -0.05
N GLU A 47 7.98 -14.66 -0.77
CA GLU A 47 7.96 -14.79 -2.24
C GLU A 47 7.59 -13.48 -2.96
N PHE A 48 8.24 -12.40 -2.56
CA PHE A 48 8.00 -11.09 -3.16
C PHE A 48 8.47 -11.06 -4.62
N GLN A 49 7.66 -10.42 -5.46
CA GLN A 49 7.92 -10.12 -6.86
C GLN A 49 7.63 -8.64 -7.09
N GLU A 50 8.56 -7.93 -7.72
CA GLU A 50 8.33 -6.55 -8.14
C GLU A 50 7.56 -6.50 -9.45
N GLN A 51 6.69 -5.50 -9.59
CA GLN A 51 6.08 -5.16 -10.86
C GLN A 51 5.35 -6.37 -11.47
N ALA A 52 4.69 -7.20 -10.67
CA ALA A 52 4.06 -8.41 -11.15
C ALA A 52 2.86 -8.09 -12.04
N VAL A 53 2.71 -8.83 -13.14
CA VAL A 53 1.60 -8.68 -14.09
C VAL A 53 0.52 -9.69 -13.74
N LEU A 54 -0.68 -9.21 -13.44
CA LEU A 54 -1.86 -10.04 -13.21
C LEU A 54 -2.45 -10.54 -14.53
N ASP A 55 -3.37 -11.49 -14.48
CA ASP A 55 -4.02 -12.05 -15.68
C ASP A 55 -4.80 -10.99 -16.48
N SER A 56 -5.24 -9.91 -15.82
CA SER A 56 -5.88 -8.76 -16.47
C SER A 56 -4.92 -7.92 -17.32
N GLY A 57 -3.61 -8.19 -17.28
CA GLY A 57 -2.55 -7.38 -17.87
C GLY A 57 -2.15 -6.17 -17.00
N ARG A 58 -2.86 -5.92 -15.90
CA ARG A 58 -2.54 -4.87 -14.94
C ARG A 58 -1.31 -5.25 -14.13
N ARG A 59 -0.53 -4.24 -13.73
CA ARG A 59 0.68 -4.40 -12.93
C ARG A 59 0.44 -3.95 -11.50
N VAL A 60 0.87 -4.76 -10.53
CA VAL A 60 0.90 -4.40 -9.11
C VAL A 60 2.34 -4.06 -8.71
N ASP A 61 2.52 -3.11 -7.80
CA ASP A 61 3.87 -2.67 -7.41
C ASP A 61 4.68 -3.80 -6.82
N LEU A 62 4.11 -4.53 -5.84
CA LEU A 62 4.68 -5.77 -5.32
C LEU A 62 3.59 -6.84 -5.21
N LEU A 63 3.97 -8.09 -5.47
CA LEU A 63 3.13 -9.26 -5.25
C LEU A 63 3.86 -10.24 -4.33
N CYS A 64 3.18 -10.79 -3.35
CA CYS A 64 3.76 -11.72 -2.39
C CYS A 64 2.69 -12.68 -1.85
N LYS A 65 3.10 -13.59 -0.98
CA LYS A 65 2.23 -14.58 -0.34
C LYS A 65 2.26 -14.42 1.16
N LYS A 66 1.14 -14.70 1.82
CA LYS A 66 1.09 -14.83 3.28
C LYS A 66 1.50 -16.25 3.68
N ARG A 67 2.33 -16.45 4.71
CA ARG A 67 2.76 -17.82 5.11
C ARG A 67 1.65 -18.64 5.76
N ALA A 68 0.79 -17.99 6.55
CA ALA A 68 -0.21 -18.66 7.38
C ALA A 68 -1.45 -19.13 6.61
N SER A 69 -1.68 -18.58 5.42
CA SER A 69 -2.81 -18.88 4.53
C SER A 69 -2.28 -18.92 3.11
N GLN A 70 -2.78 -19.75 2.19
CA GLN A 70 -2.40 -19.66 0.77
C GLN A 70 -3.05 -18.43 0.12
N GLN A 71 -2.88 -17.26 0.74
CA GLN A 71 -3.44 -15.99 0.35
C GLN A 71 -2.43 -15.22 -0.47
N LEU A 72 -2.88 -14.78 -1.64
CA LEU A 72 -2.13 -13.89 -2.52
C LEU A 72 -2.26 -12.45 -2.02
N VAL A 73 -1.15 -11.74 -1.92
CA VAL A 73 -1.09 -10.39 -1.37
C VAL A 73 -0.50 -9.44 -2.39
N GLY A 74 -1.32 -8.51 -2.88
CA GLY A 74 -0.86 -7.36 -3.67
C GLY A 74 -0.51 -6.20 -2.74
N ILE A 75 0.55 -5.46 -3.06
CA ILE A 75 0.93 -4.23 -2.37
C ILE A 75 0.94 -3.11 -3.41
N GLU A 76 0.13 -2.07 -3.15
CA GLU A 76 0.05 -0.84 -3.95
C GLU A 76 0.66 0.32 -3.17
N LEU A 77 1.50 1.12 -3.83
CA LEU A 77 2.27 2.19 -3.22
C LEU A 77 1.80 3.54 -3.76
N LYS A 78 1.53 4.47 -2.84
CA LYS A 78 1.12 5.84 -3.19
C LYS A 78 1.99 6.84 -2.44
N VAL A 79 2.62 7.76 -3.17
CA VAL A 79 3.38 8.85 -2.53
C VAL A 79 2.46 9.93 -2.02
N ARG A 80 1.43 10.29 -2.80
CA ARG A 80 0.49 11.37 -2.50
C ARG A 80 -0.84 10.83 -1.99
N GLU A 81 -1.68 11.74 -1.49
CA GLU A 81 -3.06 11.43 -1.12
C GLU A 81 -3.79 10.80 -2.32
N PRO A 82 -4.39 9.61 -2.14
CA PRO A 82 -5.21 9.00 -3.17
C PRO A 82 -6.41 9.93 -3.48
N ASP A 83 -6.70 10.23 -4.75
CA ASP A 83 -7.90 10.99 -5.12
C ASP A 83 -9.11 10.06 -5.35
N ASP A 84 -10.28 10.60 -5.69
CA ASP A 84 -11.47 9.78 -6.03
C ASP A 84 -11.20 8.74 -7.13
N ARG A 85 -10.29 9.04 -8.07
CA ARG A 85 -9.90 8.09 -9.11
C ARG A 85 -9.08 6.95 -8.52
N ALA A 86 -8.28 7.20 -7.49
CA ALA A 86 -7.54 6.16 -6.78
C ALA A 86 -8.47 5.15 -6.09
N ALA A 87 -9.63 5.57 -5.55
CA ALA A 87 -10.59 4.62 -4.98
C ALA A 87 -11.07 3.60 -6.03
N GLY A 88 -11.48 4.09 -7.21
CA GLY A 88 -11.91 3.21 -8.30
C GLY A 88 -10.80 2.30 -8.82
N GLN A 89 -9.56 2.80 -8.88
CA GLN A 89 -8.39 1.98 -9.24
C GLN A 89 -8.13 0.86 -8.23
N LEU A 90 -8.18 1.17 -6.92
CA LEU A 90 -7.99 0.18 -5.85
C LEU A 90 -9.09 -0.89 -5.85
N GLN A 91 -10.33 -0.52 -6.17
CA GLN A 91 -11.43 -1.47 -6.34
C GLN A 91 -11.20 -2.41 -7.54
N GLN A 92 -10.75 -1.88 -8.68
CA GLN A 92 -10.37 -2.70 -9.83
C GLN A 92 -9.20 -3.62 -9.51
N TYR A 93 -8.20 -3.15 -8.76
CA TYR A 93 -7.08 -3.97 -8.30
C TYR A 93 -7.53 -5.14 -7.42
N LEU A 94 -8.49 -4.92 -6.53
CA LEU A 94 -9.06 -5.99 -5.70
C LEU A 94 -9.71 -7.07 -6.56
N ASP A 95 -10.51 -6.69 -7.55
CA ASP A 95 -11.18 -7.64 -8.45
C ASP A 95 -10.17 -8.42 -9.33
N ASP A 96 -9.16 -7.72 -9.86
CA ASP A 96 -8.09 -8.32 -10.67
C ASP A 96 -7.24 -9.30 -9.84
N LEU A 97 -6.89 -8.91 -8.60
CA LEU A 97 -6.09 -9.73 -7.70
C LEU A 97 -6.86 -10.97 -7.25
N ASP A 98 -8.16 -10.85 -6.95
CA ASP A 98 -9.02 -11.98 -6.59
C ASP A 98 -9.15 -12.98 -7.76
N SER A 99 -9.35 -12.46 -8.97
CA SER A 99 -9.42 -13.29 -10.18
C SER A 99 -8.11 -14.04 -10.42
N HIS A 100 -6.97 -13.34 -10.32
CA HIS A 100 -5.65 -13.94 -10.46
C HIS A 100 -5.37 -14.94 -9.32
N ALA A 101 -5.77 -14.64 -8.08
CA ALA A 101 -5.63 -15.57 -6.97
C ALA A 101 -6.36 -16.90 -7.26
N LYS A 102 -7.62 -16.82 -7.70
CA LYS A 102 -8.44 -18.00 -8.04
C LYS A 102 -7.86 -18.81 -9.19
N ASN A 103 -7.42 -18.15 -10.26
CA ASN A 103 -6.87 -18.81 -11.44
C ASN A 103 -5.56 -19.57 -11.15
N HIS A 104 -4.81 -19.12 -10.14
CA HIS A 104 -3.53 -19.69 -9.76
C HIS A 104 -3.60 -20.54 -8.47
N GLY A 105 -4.81 -20.88 -8.00
CA GLY A 105 -5.04 -21.84 -6.92
C GLY A 105 -4.79 -21.32 -5.51
N TYR A 106 -4.85 -20.01 -5.30
CA TYR A 106 -4.79 -19.39 -3.98
C TYR A 106 -6.15 -19.38 -3.29
N ASP A 107 -6.17 -19.47 -1.96
CA ASP A 107 -7.40 -19.50 -1.14
C ASP A 107 -8.17 -18.18 -1.20
N SER A 108 -7.45 -17.06 -1.30
CA SER A 108 -8.01 -15.71 -1.29
C SER A 108 -6.98 -14.67 -1.74
N ALA A 109 -7.46 -13.43 -1.93
CA ALA A 109 -6.65 -12.26 -2.19
C ALA A 109 -6.72 -11.24 -1.04
N HIS A 110 -5.63 -10.49 -0.86
CA HIS A 110 -5.53 -9.36 0.07
C HIS A 110 -4.76 -8.20 -0.57
N LEU A 111 -5.25 -6.97 -0.39
CA LEU A 111 -4.55 -5.77 -0.86
C LEU A 111 -3.97 -5.00 0.32
N ILE A 112 -2.68 -4.66 0.25
CA ILE A 112 -2.05 -3.70 1.16
C ILE A 112 -1.83 -2.41 0.39
N VAL A 113 -2.34 -1.30 0.90
CA VAL A 113 -2.10 0.03 0.34
C VAL A 113 -1.15 0.77 1.27
N ILE A 114 0.04 1.11 0.80
CA ILE A 114 1.02 1.87 1.58
C ILE A 114 1.07 3.30 1.02
N SER A 115 0.65 4.27 1.83
CA SER A 115 0.58 5.67 1.43
C SER A 115 1.43 6.58 2.32
N GLY A 116 1.85 7.71 1.78
CA GLY A 116 2.49 8.80 2.54
C GLY A 116 1.48 9.77 3.17
N GLN A 117 0.22 9.72 2.74
CA GLN A 117 -0.86 10.56 3.23
C GLN A 117 -2.12 9.70 3.49
N PRO A 118 -2.80 9.88 4.63
CA PRO A 118 -4.07 9.24 4.90
C PRO A 118 -5.18 9.89 4.07
N ASP A 119 -6.08 9.08 3.49
CA ASP A 119 -7.39 9.54 3.00
C ASP A 119 -8.46 8.62 3.59
N GLN A 120 -9.24 9.15 4.54
CA GLN A 120 -10.29 8.39 5.22
C GLN A 120 -11.47 8.04 4.30
N SER A 121 -11.79 8.90 3.32
CA SER A 121 -12.89 8.69 2.39
C SER A 121 -12.57 7.59 1.39
N VAL A 122 -11.36 7.61 0.82
CA VAL A 122 -10.87 6.54 -0.07
C VAL A 122 -10.76 5.24 0.72
N ARG A 123 -10.13 5.28 1.91
CA ARG A 123 -10.04 4.10 2.79
C ARG A 123 -11.40 3.47 3.05
N TYR A 124 -12.36 4.25 3.53
CA TYR A 124 -13.70 3.77 3.86
C TYR A 124 -14.37 3.14 2.64
N ARG A 125 -14.35 3.80 1.47
CA ARG A 125 -14.96 3.26 0.25
C ARG A 125 -14.32 1.96 -0.22
N VAL A 126 -13.00 1.84 -0.14
CA VAL A 126 -12.28 0.63 -0.56
C VAL A 126 -12.49 -0.51 0.45
N GLU A 127 -12.50 -0.23 1.76
CA GLU A 127 -12.80 -1.22 2.80
C GLU A 127 -14.23 -1.76 2.67
N GLN A 128 -15.22 -0.88 2.45
CA GLN A 128 -16.62 -1.30 2.22
C GLN A 128 -16.74 -2.15 0.94
N TYR A 129 -16.07 -1.75 -0.14
CA TYR A 129 -16.03 -2.51 -1.39
C TYR A 129 -15.44 -3.91 -1.18
N ALA A 130 -14.26 -3.99 -0.56
CA ALA A 130 -13.58 -5.26 -0.28
C ALA A 130 -14.47 -6.19 0.56
N ALA A 131 -15.09 -5.67 1.62
CA ALA A 131 -15.99 -6.43 2.49
C ALA A 131 -17.18 -7.02 1.71
N SER A 132 -17.80 -6.24 0.81
CA SER A 132 -18.90 -6.72 -0.04
C SER A 132 -18.53 -7.86 -0.99
N ARG A 133 -17.23 -8.05 -1.26
CA ARG A 133 -16.68 -9.09 -2.14
C ARG A 133 -16.06 -10.26 -1.37
N GLY A 134 -16.06 -10.22 -0.03
CA GLY A 134 -15.34 -11.18 0.80
C GLY A 134 -13.81 -11.05 0.70
N LEU A 135 -13.33 -9.89 0.24
CA LEU A 135 -11.91 -9.56 0.13
C LEU A 135 -11.46 -8.73 1.33
N THR A 136 -10.16 -8.66 1.52
CA THR A 136 -9.57 -7.89 2.63
C THR A 136 -8.58 -6.87 2.09
N VAL A 137 -8.55 -5.71 2.73
CA VAL A 137 -7.62 -4.62 2.42
C VAL A 137 -7.02 -4.09 3.72
N THR A 138 -5.78 -3.63 3.67
CA THR A 138 -5.11 -2.97 4.80
C THR A 138 -4.42 -1.71 4.31
N PHE A 139 -4.66 -0.60 5.00
CA PHE A 139 -4.00 0.68 4.74
C PHE A 139 -2.87 0.90 5.74
N LEU A 140 -1.67 1.12 5.23
CA LEU A 140 -0.48 1.47 6.01
C LEU A 140 -0.04 2.89 5.63
N LEU A 141 0.36 3.66 6.64
CA LEU A 141 0.94 4.99 6.45
C LEU A 141 2.45 4.88 6.65
N TYR A 142 3.25 5.27 5.66
CA TYR A 142 4.69 5.42 5.85
C TYR A 142 5.03 6.85 6.28
N ARG A 143 6.10 6.99 7.07
CA ARG A 143 6.67 8.29 7.47
C ARG A 143 8.19 8.22 7.35
N VAL A 144 8.79 9.26 6.78
CA VAL A 144 10.26 9.39 6.71
C VAL A 144 10.71 10.31 7.84
N HIS A 145 11.57 9.81 8.72
CA HIS A 145 12.23 10.57 9.77
C HIS A 145 13.72 10.63 9.50
N MET A 146 14.33 11.81 9.66
CA MET A 146 15.76 12.02 9.50
C MET A 146 16.29 12.69 10.77
N GLU A 147 17.36 12.12 11.31
CA GLU A 147 18.09 12.65 12.46
C GLU A 147 19.58 12.74 12.10
N LEU A 148 20.23 13.80 12.56
CA LEU A 148 21.68 13.94 12.50
C LEU A 148 22.23 13.80 13.92
N VAL A 149 23.15 12.86 14.10
CA VAL A 149 23.84 12.64 15.37
C VAL A 149 25.32 12.99 15.23
N ALA A 150 25.93 13.45 16.31
CA ALA A 150 27.36 13.74 16.31
C ALA A 150 28.16 12.46 15.99
N HIS A 151 29.14 12.56 15.09
CA HIS A 151 30.11 11.49 14.89
C HIS A 151 30.97 11.39 16.16
N PRO A 152 31.11 10.20 16.78
CA PRO A 152 31.94 10.02 17.96
C PRO A 152 33.42 10.34 17.69
#